data_AF-A0A1B0CSF2-F1
#
_entry.id   AF-A0A1B0CSF2-F1
#
_cell.length_a   1.000
_cell.length_b   1.000
_cell.length_c   1.000
_cell.angle_alpha   90.00
_cell.angle_beta   90.00
_cell.angle_gamma   90.00
#
_symmetry.space_group_name_H-M   'P 1'
#
loop_
_entity.id
_entity.type
_entity.pdbx_description
1 polymer ?
#
loop_
_entity_poly.entity_id
_entity_poly.type
_entity_poly.pdbx_seq_one_letter_code
_entity_poly.pdbx_strand_id
1 'polypeptide(L)'
;MLKLKGAFLSGAKLIMRKFSSSANTIYSLSSGQGKCGVAVIRVSGLKSLTALMSLTTFKAPPTPRNAYLKKIFHPKSKEFIDRGLILWFPGPGSFTGEDSCEFHVHGGRAVVAALLDALGSVPGLRPAEPGEFTKRAFYSGKMDLTEAEGIADLIHAETEMQRKLAVIQANGHLAKKYNVWREKLTRILAHFEAFIDFGEDENFDEDVLRKIMRDVGEIKREITEHIDDGRRGEILRNGVRAAIVGAPNVGKSSFINILGERPVSIVTDIAGTTRDIVEISCNISGYPVTISDTAGLRNKGNDIVEDEGMLRARECAKHADFTIIIMDAIQVVEYLSKNPQNSIRDYIEEYLKAMEIEIYSPEHIYLVNKTDLIREAPTNLAEQRLFWVSCKNSFGLQIAIDEVRKSLKNICGEPTTENPVLSQARHRHLLCEGLIHLNVFHDYVGILLNSTNSPVELDFAIVAEEIRSVIQSIGKITGSVTTEDILDVIFRDFCIGK
;
A
#
# COMPACT_ATOMS: atom_id res chain seq x y z
N MET A 1 27.12 -29.97 12.18
CA MET A 1 25.74 -29.45 12.04
C MET A 1 25.20 -28.62 13.21
N LEU A 2 25.60 -28.82 14.48
CA LEU A 2 25.14 -27.97 15.61
C LEU A 2 25.94 -26.67 15.84
N LYS A 3 27.15 -26.53 15.27
CA LYS A 3 27.98 -25.32 15.44
C LYS A 3 27.71 -24.19 14.43
N LEU A 4 27.12 -24.49 13.26
CA LEU A 4 26.79 -23.49 12.23
C LEU A 4 25.48 -22.72 12.50
N LYS A 5 24.54 -23.30 13.25
CA LYS A 5 23.35 -22.57 13.71
C LYS A 5 23.67 -21.49 14.75
N GLY A 6 24.81 -21.58 15.46
CA GLY A 6 25.24 -20.57 16.44
C GLY A 6 25.82 -19.30 15.83
N ALA A 7 26.41 -19.38 14.62
CA ALA A 7 27.07 -18.24 13.99
C ALA A 7 26.07 -17.26 13.36
N PHE A 8 25.01 -17.75 12.72
CA PHE A 8 23.95 -16.91 12.13
C PHE A 8 23.13 -16.14 13.19
N LEU A 9 22.93 -16.74 14.36
CA LEU A 9 22.31 -16.09 15.53
C LEU A 9 23.25 -15.07 16.23
N SER A 10 24.56 -15.11 15.96
CA SER A 10 25.53 -14.20 16.57
C SER A 10 25.64 -12.85 15.83
N GLY A 11 25.47 -12.84 14.51
CA GLY A 11 25.48 -11.61 13.69
C GLY A 11 24.29 -10.70 13.97
N ALA A 12 23.08 -11.28 14.11
CA ALA A 12 21.87 -10.54 14.50
C ALA A 12 21.98 -9.96 15.93
N LYS A 13 22.66 -10.67 16.85
CA LYS A 13 22.96 -10.15 18.20
C LYS A 13 24.01 -9.03 18.20
N LEU A 14 24.90 -8.99 17.21
CA LEU A 14 25.94 -7.96 17.12
C LEU A 14 25.38 -6.61 16.64
N ILE A 15 24.38 -6.62 15.75
CA ILE A 15 23.69 -5.41 15.27
C ILE A 15 22.79 -4.81 16.35
N MET A 16 22.12 -5.64 17.16
CA MET A 16 21.36 -5.17 18.34
C MET A 16 22.20 -4.35 19.34
N ARG A 17 23.53 -4.48 19.33
CA ARG A 17 24.42 -3.87 20.33
C ARG A 17 24.86 -2.45 19.99
N LYS A 18 24.68 -1.97 18.74
CA LYS A 18 25.10 -0.62 18.35
C LYS A 18 24.02 0.46 18.48
N PHE A 19 22.73 0.12 18.39
CA PHE A 19 21.66 1.11 18.62
C PHE A 19 21.32 1.30 20.11
N SER A 20 21.46 0.27 20.96
CA SER A 20 20.88 0.31 22.31
C SER A 20 21.72 1.05 23.37
N SER A 21 23.01 1.30 23.15
CA SER A 21 23.87 1.90 24.19
C SER A 21 23.92 3.43 24.21
N SER A 22 23.43 4.11 23.16
CA SER A 22 23.40 5.57 23.05
C SER A 22 22.03 6.18 22.70
N ALA A 23 21.00 5.37 22.42
CA ALA A 23 19.70 5.89 22.00
C ALA A 23 18.88 6.44 23.19
N ASN A 24 18.48 7.71 23.09
CA ASN A 24 17.53 8.33 24.02
C ASN A 24 16.20 7.53 24.04
N THR A 25 15.56 7.50 25.20
CA THR A 25 14.20 6.93 25.35
C THR A 25 13.20 7.90 24.73
N ILE A 26 12.31 7.38 23.89
CA ILE A 26 11.34 8.20 23.16
C ILE A 26 9.96 8.12 23.76
N TYR A 27 9.19 9.18 23.59
CA TYR A 27 7.78 9.20 23.93
C TYR A 27 6.95 9.97 22.91
N SER A 28 5.68 9.59 22.76
CA SER A 28 4.73 10.29 21.89
C SER A 28 3.28 9.90 22.20
N LEU A 29 2.34 10.72 21.74
CA LEU A 29 0.94 10.34 21.60
C LEU A 29 0.81 9.29 20.47
N SER A 30 0.33 8.10 20.80
CA SER A 30 0.12 6.98 19.86
C SER A 30 -1.33 6.80 19.40
N SER A 31 -2.28 7.49 20.04
CA SER A 31 -3.68 7.57 19.58
C SER A 31 -3.88 8.74 18.60
N GLY A 32 -4.97 8.73 17.83
CA GLY A 32 -5.32 9.84 16.94
C GLY A 32 -5.39 11.20 17.66
N GLN A 33 -5.04 12.26 16.96
CA GLN A 33 -5.12 13.63 17.49
C GLN A 33 -6.57 14.10 17.56
N GLY A 34 -6.92 14.84 18.62
CA GLY A 34 -8.28 15.38 18.81
C GLY A 34 -8.80 15.17 20.21
N LYS A 35 -10.07 15.53 20.43
CA LYS A 35 -10.77 15.20 21.69
C LYS A 35 -11.28 13.77 21.58
N CYS A 36 -10.90 12.91 22.53
CA CYS A 36 -11.37 11.53 22.59
C CYS A 36 -11.53 11.06 24.05
N GLY A 37 -12.19 9.92 24.25
CA GLY A 37 -12.37 9.35 25.59
C GLY A 37 -11.05 8.93 26.22
N VAL A 38 -10.16 8.30 25.45
CA VAL A 38 -8.85 7.81 25.90
C VAL A 38 -7.78 8.18 24.88
N ALA A 39 -6.71 8.79 25.37
CA ALA A 39 -5.46 9.01 24.65
C ALA A 39 -4.38 8.04 25.18
N VAL A 40 -3.63 7.44 24.26
CA VAL A 40 -2.54 6.52 24.59
C VAL A 40 -1.22 7.25 24.34
N ILE A 41 -0.42 7.44 25.38
CA ILE A 41 0.94 7.97 25.28
C ILE A 41 1.91 6.80 25.50
N ARG A 42 2.77 6.54 24.52
CA ARG A 42 3.74 5.46 24.56
C ARG A 42 5.13 6.00 24.87
N VAL A 43 5.90 5.23 25.63
CA VAL A 43 7.33 5.46 25.89
C VAL A 43 8.10 4.18 25.50
N SER A 44 9.24 4.31 24.82
CA SER A 44 10.11 3.17 24.43
C SER A 44 11.59 3.52 24.61
N GLY A 45 12.36 2.56 25.13
CA GLY A 45 13.80 2.68 25.38
C GLY A 45 14.19 2.33 26.82
N LEU A 46 15.50 2.38 27.12
CA LEU A 46 16.07 1.93 28.40
C LEU A 46 15.50 2.63 29.64
N LYS A 47 14.96 3.85 29.50
CA LYS A 47 14.39 4.63 30.61
C LYS A 47 12.87 4.55 30.71
N SER A 48 12.20 3.70 29.92
CA SER A 48 10.75 3.54 29.99
C SER A 48 10.25 3.18 31.39
N LEU A 49 10.92 2.23 32.07
CA LEU A 49 10.57 1.88 33.45
C LEU A 49 10.80 3.06 34.41
N THR A 50 11.90 3.79 34.22
CA THR A 50 12.22 4.97 35.04
C THR A 50 11.15 6.05 34.89
N ALA A 51 10.70 6.31 33.67
CA ALA A 51 9.63 7.26 33.38
C ALA A 51 8.31 6.82 34.04
N LEU A 52 7.91 5.56 33.85
CA LEU A 52 6.72 4.97 34.47
C LEU A 52 6.74 5.13 36.00
N MET A 53 7.85 4.77 36.64
CA MET A 53 7.98 4.85 38.10
C MET A 53 8.01 6.29 38.61
N SER A 54 8.58 7.23 37.84
CA SER A 54 8.71 8.64 38.24
C SER A 54 7.40 9.41 38.17
N LEU A 55 6.53 9.06 37.23
CA LEU A 55 5.24 9.74 37.00
C LEU A 55 4.08 9.11 37.79
N THR A 56 4.28 7.95 38.42
CA THR A 56 3.20 7.20 39.08
C THR A 56 3.54 6.82 40.51
N THR A 57 2.56 6.30 41.24
CA THR A 57 2.72 5.91 42.64
C THR A 57 3.18 4.45 42.81
N PHE A 58 3.84 3.85 41.82
CA PHE A 58 4.38 2.50 41.96
C PHE A 58 5.58 2.49 42.93
N LYS A 59 5.64 1.46 43.79
CA LYS A 59 6.77 1.25 44.72
C LYS A 59 7.79 0.25 44.20
N ALA A 60 7.38 -0.60 43.27
CA ALA A 60 8.21 -1.59 42.58
C ALA A 60 7.73 -1.70 41.13
N PRO A 61 8.57 -2.24 40.21
CA PRO A 61 8.19 -2.47 38.83
C PRO A 61 6.88 -3.29 38.75
N PRO A 62 5.88 -2.85 37.95
CA PRO A 62 4.63 -3.59 37.80
C PRO A 62 4.86 -4.93 37.08
N THR A 63 3.96 -5.90 37.30
CA THR A 63 4.01 -7.12 36.50
C THR A 63 3.74 -6.78 35.02
N PRO A 64 4.53 -7.32 34.09
CA PRO A 64 4.35 -7.08 32.66
C PRO A 64 2.94 -7.42 32.16
N ARG A 65 2.43 -6.64 31.21
CA ARG A 65 1.17 -6.87 30.48
C ARG A 65 -0.11 -6.92 31.34
N ASN A 66 -0.06 -6.38 32.56
CA ASN A 66 -1.25 -6.14 33.38
C ASN A 66 -1.66 -4.66 33.33
N ALA A 67 -2.96 -4.39 33.31
CA ALA A 67 -3.50 -3.04 33.35
C ALA A 67 -3.64 -2.55 34.79
N TYR A 68 -3.08 -1.38 35.10
CA TYR A 68 -3.13 -0.80 36.43
C TYR A 68 -3.72 0.60 36.42
N LEU A 69 -4.79 0.83 37.20
CA LEU A 69 -5.34 2.16 37.42
C LEU A 69 -4.48 2.94 38.42
N LYS A 70 -3.85 4.03 37.99
CA LYS A 70 -2.94 4.84 38.82
C LYS A 70 -3.21 6.33 38.66
N LYS A 71 -2.89 7.08 39.72
CA LYS A 71 -2.74 8.54 39.64
C LYS A 71 -1.39 8.87 39.01
N ILE A 72 -1.39 9.83 38.11
CA ILE A 72 -0.23 10.29 37.34
C ILE A 72 0.09 11.71 37.78
N PHE A 73 1.36 11.98 38.05
CA PHE A 73 1.84 13.25 38.56
C PHE A 73 3.04 13.75 37.76
N HIS A 74 3.19 15.07 37.69
CA HIS A 74 4.39 15.67 37.14
C HIS A 74 5.59 15.37 38.07
N PRO A 75 6.73 14.83 37.58
CA PRO A 75 7.79 14.31 38.43
C PRO A 75 8.52 15.40 39.24
N LYS A 76 8.60 16.64 38.71
CA LYS A 76 9.16 17.81 39.40
C LYS A 76 8.16 18.55 40.29
N SER A 77 7.11 19.16 39.73
CA SER A 77 6.13 19.96 40.49
C SER A 77 5.23 19.15 41.42
N LYS A 78 5.14 17.82 41.24
CA LYS A 78 4.21 16.92 41.95
C LYS A 78 2.74 17.24 41.72
N GLU A 79 2.43 18.06 40.70
CA GLU A 79 1.07 18.35 40.29
C GLU A 79 0.36 17.09 39.79
N PHE A 80 -0.91 16.93 40.16
CA PHE A 80 -1.74 15.85 39.66
C PHE A 80 -2.17 16.13 38.22
N ILE A 81 -1.83 15.22 37.31
CA ILE A 81 -2.14 15.36 35.88
C ILE A 81 -3.46 14.66 35.57
N ASP A 82 -3.54 13.36 35.84
CA ASP A 82 -4.73 12.55 35.54
C ASP A 82 -4.72 11.22 36.33
N ARG A 83 -5.82 10.49 36.27
CA ARG A 83 -5.93 9.10 36.72
C ARG A 83 -6.21 8.20 35.51
N GLY A 84 -5.22 7.42 35.11
CA GLY A 84 -5.26 6.60 33.89
C GLY A 84 -4.86 5.14 34.11
N LEU A 85 -5.03 4.32 33.06
CA LEU A 85 -4.51 2.94 33.03
C LEU A 85 -3.06 2.95 32.56
N ILE A 86 -2.22 2.15 33.20
CA ILE A 86 -0.79 2.02 32.90
C ILE A 86 -0.50 0.59 32.48
N LEU A 87 0.27 0.42 31.41
CA LEU A 87 0.78 -0.86 30.92
C LEU A 87 2.31 -0.86 30.87
N TRP A 88 2.91 -2.00 31.21
CA TRP A 88 4.35 -2.22 31.18
C TRP A 88 4.70 -3.39 30.26
N PHE A 89 5.65 -3.17 29.36
CA PHE A 89 6.13 -4.12 28.35
C PHE A 89 7.66 -4.19 28.39
N PRO A 90 8.27 -5.10 29.15
CA PRO A 90 9.72 -5.28 29.11
C PRO A 90 10.15 -5.85 27.75
N GLY A 91 11.31 -5.41 27.27
CA GLY A 91 11.96 -5.97 26.08
C GLY A 91 12.35 -7.44 26.32
N PRO A 92 12.37 -8.32 25.29
CA PRO A 92 12.03 -8.09 23.88
C PRO A 92 10.51 -8.23 23.57
N GLY A 93 9.68 -8.35 24.61
CA GLY A 93 8.25 -8.63 24.50
C GLY A 93 7.36 -7.43 24.19
N SER A 94 7.91 -6.35 23.67
CA SER A 94 7.20 -5.11 23.30
C SER A 94 7.07 -4.96 21.78
N PHE A 95 6.41 -3.88 21.33
CA PHE A 95 6.30 -3.52 19.90
C PHE A 95 7.66 -3.19 19.29
N THR A 96 8.44 -2.33 19.95
CA THR A 96 9.77 -1.90 19.49
C THR A 96 10.87 -2.92 19.72
N GLY A 97 10.63 -3.95 20.55
CA GLY A 97 11.66 -4.86 21.04
C GLY A 97 12.45 -4.32 22.24
N GLU A 98 12.24 -3.05 22.61
CA GLU A 98 12.84 -2.41 23.78
C GLU A 98 11.90 -2.44 24.99
N ASP A 99 12.38 -2.04 26.16
CA ASP A 99 11.51 -1.70 27.28
C ASP A 99 10.53 -0.58 26.90
N SER A 100 9.23 -0.80 27.13
CA SER A 100 8.17 0.15 26.77
C SER A 100 7.07 0.22 27.83
N CYS A 101 6.45 1.39 27.95
CA CYS A 101 5.24 1.56 28.75
C CYS A 101 4.21 2.41 28.02
N GLU A 102 2.95 2.28 28.43
CA GLU A 102 1.84 3.08 27.90
C GLU A 102 1.05 3.71 29.04
N PHE A 103 0.70 4.97 28.86
CA PHE A 103 -0.21 5.75 29.70
C PHE A 103 -1.50 5.96 28.94
N HIS A 104 -2.60 5.40 29.43
CA HIS A 104 -3.93 5.55 28.87
C HIS A 104 -4.69 6.56 29.72
N VAL A 105 -4.72 7.81 29.26
CA VAL A 105 -5.26 8.98 29.97
C VAL A 105 -6.47 9.54 29.26
N HIS A 106 -7.20 10.47 29.87
CA HIS A 106 -8.28 11.16 29.18
C HIS A 106 -7.75 11.95 27.97
N GLY A 107 -8.45 11.87 26.84
CA GLY A 107 -8.04 12.48 25.57
C GLY A 107 -8.27 13.99 25.45
N GLY A 108 -8.14 14.72 26.56
CA GLY A 108 -8.17 16.18 26.56
C GLY A 108 -6.82 16.76 26.11
N ARG A 109 -6.83 17.75 25.21
CA ARG A 109 -5.60 18.40 24.72
C ARG A 109 -4.67 18.87 25.85
N ALA A 110 -5.23 19.44 26.91
CA ALA A 110 -4.48 19.89 28.08
C ALA A 110 -3.84 18.72 28.87
N VAL A 111 -4.57 17.61 29.04
CA VAL A 111 -4.07 16.41 29.74
C VAL A 111 -2.91 15.79 28.97
N VAL A 112 -3.07 15.64 27.65
CA VAL A 112 -2.01 15.11 26.78
C VAL A 112 -0.78 16.03 26.82
N ALA A 113 -0.96 17.34 26.68
CA ALA A 113 0.15 18.30 26.74
C ALA A 113 0.89 18.26 28.08
N ALA A 114 0.16 18.23 29.21
CA ALA A 114 0.75 18.14 30.54
C ALA A 114 1.53 16.83 30.76
N LEU A 115 1.03 15.71 30.23
CA LEU A 115 1.74 14.43 30.31
C LEU A 115 3.01 14.39 29.44
N LEU A 116 2.95 14.93 28.22
CA LEU A 116 4.11 15.03 27.34
C LEU A 116 5.19 15.93 27.95
N ASP A 117 4.81 17.06 28.54
CA ASP A 117 5.72 17.94 29.29
C ASP A 117 6.35 17.23 30.49
N ALA A 118 5.54 16.51 31.29
CA ALA A 118 6.01 15.72 32.41
C ALA A 118 7.03 14.66 31.99
N LEU A 119 6.81 13.96 30.87
CA LEU A 119 7.75 13.00 30.29
C LEU A 119 9.03 13.69 29.79
N GLY A 120 8.92 14.85 29.14
CA GLY A 120 10.07 15.65 28.70
C GLY A 120 10.95 16.15 29.85
N SER A 121 10.40 16.26 31.05
CA SER A 121 11.15 16.65 32.24
C SER A 121 12.01 15.53 32.84
N VAL A 122 11.84 14.27 32.40
CA VAL A 122 12.61 13.10 32.85
C VAL A 122 13.94 13.02 32.08
N PRO A 123 15.11 12.96 32.75
CA PRO A 123 16.40 12.97 32.07
C PRO A 123 16.59 11.80 31.09
N GLY A 124 16.94 12.10 29.84
CA GLY A 124 17.19 11.11 28.77
C GLY A 124 15.93 10.62 28.05
N LEU A 125 14.79 11.28 28.26
CA LEU A 125 13.62 11.16 27.41
C LEU A 125 13.62 12.29 26.37
N ARG A 126 13.14 11.98 25.16
CA ARG A 126 12.85 12.98 24.12
C ARG A 126 11.56 12.64 23.36
N PRO A 127 10.91 13.62 22.71
CA PRO A 127 9.85 13.31 21.75
C PRO A 127 10.34 12.37 20.65
N ALA A 128 9.46 11.47 20.20
CA ALA A 128 9.72 10.59 19.07
C ALA A 128 9.64 11.35 17.74
N GLU A 129 10.45 10.94 16.77
CA GLU A 129 10.34 11.34 15.37
C GLU A 129 9.20 10.57 14.66
N PRO A 130 8.71 11.04 13.49
CA PRO A 130 7.77 10.29 12.67
C PRO A 130 8.28 8.87 12.37
N GLY A 131 7.42 7.86 12.56
CA GLY A 131 7.75 6.46 12.31
C GLY A 131 8.80 5.83 13.23
N GLU A 132 9.31 6.55 14.25
CA GLU A 132 10.46 6.10 15.02
C GLU A 132 10.18 4.81 15.81
N PHE A 133 8.95 4.58 16.30
CA PHE A 133 8.68 3.33 17.02
C PHE A 133 8.73 2.13 16.07
N THR A 134 8.17 2.25 14.87
CA THR A 134 8.20 1.21 13.83
C THR A 134 9.64 1.02 13.32
N LYS A 135 10.40 2.11 13.12
CA LYS A 135 11.84 2.05 12.77
C LYS A 135 12.64 1.25 13.80
N ARG A 136 12.40 1.49 15.10
CA ARG A 136 13.03 0.71 16.18
C ARG A 136 12.57 -0.75 16.21
N ALA A 137 11.31 -1.02 15.93
CA ALA A 137 10.78 -2.38 15.81
C ALA A 137 11.48 -3.16 14.68
N PHE A 138 11.66 -2.51 13.52
CA PHE A 138 12.40 -3.05 12.39
C PHE A 138 13.86 -3.37 12.76
N TYR A 139 14.61 -2.41 13.33
CA TYR A 139 16.01 -2.66 13.74
C TYR A 139 16.15 -3.74 14.83
N SER A 140 15.13 -3.93 15.66
CA SER A 140 15.09 -4.98 16.67
C SER A 140 14.66 -6.34 16.13
N GLY A 141 14.43 -6.45 14.81
CA GLY A 141 13.99 -7.68 14.15
C GLY A 141 12.59 -8.13 14.57
N LYS A 142 11.74 -7.20 15.03
CA LYS A 142 10.34 -7.48 15.38
C LYS A 142 9.45 -7.60 14.16
N MET A 143 9.85 -6.95 13.07
CA MET A 143 9.19 -6.96 11.78
C MET A 143 10.19 -6.66 10.67
N ASP A 144 9.86 -7.04 9.44
CA ASP A 144 10.60 -6.64 8.24
C ASP A 144 10.01 -5.37 7.60
N LEU A 145 10.65 -4.88 6.54
CA LEU A 145 10.25 -3.61 5.90
C LEU A 145 8.90 -3.71 5.20
N THR A 146 8.55 -4.87 4.63
CA THR A 146 7.25 -5.06 3.99
C THR A 146 6.12 -5.09 5.03
N GLU A 147 6.36 -5.68 6.20
CA GLU A 147 5.43 -5.67 7.32
C GLU A 147 5.23 -4.25 7.88
N ALA A 148 6.32 -3.47 8.02
CA ALA A 148 6.26 -2.08 8.42
C ALA A 148 5.39 -1.24 7.46
N GLU A 149 5.65 -1.33 6.16
CA GLU A 149 4.83 -0.68 5.12
C GLU A 149 3.36 -1.14 5.19
N GLY A 150 3.11 -2.43 5.44
CA GLY A 150 1.75 -2.95 5.63
C GLY A 150 1.03 -2.35 6.84
N ILE A 151 1.76 -2.04 7.91
CA ILE A 151 1.20 -1.32 9.08
C ILE A 151 0.84 0.13 8.71
N ALA A 152 1.68 0.82 7.94
CA ALA A 152 1.35 2.15 7.43
C ALA A 152 0.08 2.11 6.57
N ASP A 153 0.04 1.20 5.59
CA ASP A 153 -1.10 1.05 4.70
C ASP A 153 -2.39 0.70 5.48
N LEU A 154 -2.28 -0.05 6.59
CA LEU A 154 -3.43 -0.38 7.43
C LEU A 154 -3.98 0.84 8.19
N ILE A 155 -3.10 1.75 8.61
CA ILE A 155 -3.49 2.99 9.27
C ILE A 155 -4.18 3.94 8.28
N HIS A 156 -3.70 3.97 7.03
CA HIS A 156 -4.22 4.83 5.96
C HIS A 156 -5.38 4.22 5.17
N ALA A 157 -5.72 2.95 5.37
CA ALA A 157 -6.80 2.29 4.63
C ALA A 157 -8.16 2.97 4.86
N GLU A 158 -8.78 3.44 3.78
CA GLU A 158 -10.11 4.07 3.80
C GLU A 158 -11.23 3.09 3.39
N THR A 159 -10.85 1.99 2.76
CA THR A 159 -11.77 0.99 2.21
C THR A 159 -11.49 -0.41 2.74
N GLU A 160 -12.50 -1.28 2.70
CA GLU A 160 -12.40 -2.64 3.22
C GLU A 160 -11.38 -3.48 2.43
N MET A 161 -11.26 -3.27 1.12
CA MET A 161 -10.27 -4.00 0.32
C MET A 161 -8.83 -3.51 0.58
N GLN A 162 -8.61 -2.21 0.80
CA GLN A 162 -7.31 -1.70 1.28
C GLN A 162 -6.95 -2.30 2.64
N ARG A 163 -7.90 -2.31 3.58
CA ARG A 163 -7.69 -2.91 4.92
C ARG A 163 -7.29 -4.38 4.81
N LYS A 164 -7.97 -5.17 3.97
CA LYS A 164 -7.63 -6.58 3.74
C LYS A 164 -6.22 -6.75 3.16
N LEU A 165 -5.86 -5.98 2.13
CA LEU A 165 -4.54 -6.00 1.54
C LEU A 165 -3.46 -5.68 2.58
N ALA A 166 -3.64 -4.59 3.33
CA ALA A 166 -2.71 -4.14 4.34
C ALA A 166 -2.54 -5.15 5.49
N VAL A 167 -3.61 -5.81 5.94
CA VAL A 167 -3.53 -6.88 6.97
C VAL A 167 -2.73 -8.08 6.47
N ILE A 168 -2.90 -8.49 5.21
CA ILE A 168 -2.13 -9.62 4.65
C ILE A 168 -0.64 -9.28 4.65
N GLN A 169 -0.29 -8.06 4.22
CA GLN A 169 1.08 -7.58 4.17
C GLN A 169 1.69 -7.39 5.58
N ALA A 170 0.97 -6.76 6.50
CA ALA A 170 1.41 -6.55 7.89
C ALA A 170 1.63 -7.86 8.66
N ASN A 171 1.01 -8.97 8.22
CA ASN A 171 1.21 -10.30 8.76
C ASN A 171 2.33 -11.10 8.05
N GLY A 172 3.15 -10.46 7.21
CA GLY A 172 4.37 -11.04 6.65
C GLY A 172 4.17 -12.04 5.50
N HIS A 173 2.99 -12.09 4.87
CA HIS A 173 2.75 -13.02 3.76
C HIS A 173 3.66 -12.73 2.55
N LEU A 174 3.88 -11.45 2.25
CA LEU A 174 4.75 -11.03 1.15
C LEU A 174 6.22 -11.36 1.46
N ALA A 175 6.68 -11.05 2.68
CA ALA A 175 8.01 -11.40 3.15
C ALA A 175 8.28 -12.90 3.12
N LYS A 176 7.31 -13.73 3.49
CA LYS A 176 7.42 -15.20 3.42
C LYS A 176 7.68 -15.66 1.99
N LYS A 177 6.97 -15.12 1.00
CA LYS A 177 7.18 -15.44 -0.43
C LYS A 177 8.59 -15.06 -0.89
N TYR A 178 9.05 -13.85 -0.54
CA TYR A 178 10.38 -13.36 -0.91
C TYR A 178 11.51 -14.13 -0.23
N ASN A 179 11.34 -14.51 1.03
CA ASN A 179 12.32 -15.33 1.74
C ASN A 179 12.44 -16.73 1.12
N VAL A 180 11.34 -17.34 0.65
CA VAL A 180 11.39 -18.61 -0.08
C VAL A 180 12.23 -18.49 -1.36
N TRP A 181 12.05 -17.44 -2.15
CA TRP A 181 12.88 -17.19 -3.33
C TRP A 181 14.35 -16.98 -2.98
N ARG A 182 14.61 -16.15 -1.97
CA ARG A 182 15.97 -15.88 -1.49
C ARG A 182 16.67 -17.15 -1.03
N GLU A 183 15.98 -18.03 -0.29
CA GLU A 183 16.53 -19.31 0.17
C GLU A 183 16.80 -20.28 -0.99
N LYS A 184 15.94 -20.31 -2.02
CA LYS A 184 16.20 -21.07 -3.26
C LYS A 184 17.44 -20.52 -3.97
N LEU A 185 17.52 -19.21 -4.20
CA LEU A 185 18.65 -18.56 -4.87
C LEU A 185 19.97 -18.71 -4.10
N THR A 186 19.94 -18.63 -2.77
CA THR A 186 21.12 -18.84 -1.93
C THR A 186 21.66 -20.27 -2.07
N ARG A 187 20.78 -21.26 -2.17
CA ARG A 187 21.19 -22.65 -2.45
C ARG A 187 21.77 -22.81 -3.84
N ILE A 188 21.16 -22.18 -4.84
CA ILE A 188 21.67 -22.17 -6.22
C ILE A 188 23.06 -21.55 -6.26
N LEU A 189 23.26 -20.39 -5.62
CA LEU A 189 24.55 -19.73 -5.51
C LEU A 189 25.60 -20.64 -4.85
N ALA A 190 25.27 -21.27 -3.73
CA ALA A 190 26.20 -22.16 -3.04
C ALA A 190 26.59 -23.39 -3.89
N HIS A 191 25.65 -23.94 -4.66
CA HIS A 191 25.94 -25.04 -5.60
C HIS A 191 26.81 -24.57 -6.76
N PHE A 192 26.57 -23.36 -7.27
CA PHE A 192 27.35 -22.78 -8.36
C PHE A 192 28.76 -22.38 -7.89
N GLU A 193 28.93 -21.80 -6.71
CA GLU A 193 30.24 -21.49 -6.11
C GLU A 193 31.05 -22.77 -5.86
N ALA A 194 30.41 -23.83 -5.35
CA ALA A 194 31.08 -25.12 -5.22
C ALA A 194 31.53 -25.70 -6.57
N PHE A 195 30.74 -25.51 -7.63
CA PHE A 195 31.14 -25.91 -8.97
C PHE A 195 32.38 -25.13 -9.48
N ILE A 196 32.51 -23.85 -9.13
CA ILE A 196 33.69 -23.03 -9.47
C ILE A 196 34.93 -23.50 -8.68
N ASP A 197 34.79 -23.67 -7.36
CA ASP A 197 35.91 -23.98 -6.48
C ASP A 197 36.47 -25.40 -6.67
N PHE A 198 35.65 -26.35 -7.16
CA PHE A 198 36.03 -27.78 -7.30
C PHE A 198 35.99 -28.30 -8.75
N GLY A 199 35.60 -27.49 -9.73
CA GLY A 199 35.41 -27.91 -11.12
C GLY A 199 36.69 -28.16 -11.94
N GLU A 200 37.87 -27.78 -11.43
CA GLU A 200 39.15 -28.06 -12.09
C GLU A 200 39.67 -29.48 -11.81
N ASP A 201 39.23 -30.11 -10.71
CA ASP A 201 39.71 -31.42 -10.25
C ASP A 201 38.77 -32.60 -10.59
N GLU A 202 37.48 -32.33 -10.84
CA GLU A 202 36.45 -33.34 -11.16
C GLU A 202 35.74 -32.96 -12.47
N ASN A 203 35.66 -33.89 -13.45
CA ASN A 203 35.00 -33.69 -14.74
C ASN A 203 33.68 -32.91 -14.61
N PHE A 204 33.51 -31.85 -15.41
CA PHE A 204 32.32 -31.01 -15.51
C PHE A 204 31.00 -31.81 -15.36
N ASP A 205 30.35 -31.71 -14.21
CA ASP A 205 29.05 -32.35 -13.99
C ASP A 205 27.92 -31.52 -14.62
N GLU A 206 27.67 -31.76 -15.91
CA GLU A 206 26.58 -31.14 -16.67
C GLU A 206 25.21 -31.28 -15.98
N ASP A 207 24.99 -32.34 -15.19
CA ASP A 207 23.71 -32.57 -14.52
C ASP A 207 23.47 -31.53 -13.40
N VAL A 208 24.52 -31.07 -12.73
CA VAL A 208 24.45 -29.99 -11.74
C VAL A 208 24.03 -28.69 -12.41
N LEU A 209 24.64 -28.34 -13.54
CA LEU A 209 24.32 -27.13 -14.30
C LEU A 209 22.89 -27.18 -14.87
N ARG A 210 22.45 -28.32 -15.41
CA ARG A 210 21.07 -28.52 -15.88
C ARG A 210 20.05 -28.35 -14.75
N LYS A 211 20.35 -28.86 -13.55
CA LYS A 211 19.51 -28.67 -12.37
C LYS A 211 19.45 -27.19 -11.96
N ILE A 212 20.60 -26.50 -11.92
CA ILE A 212 20.66 -25.07 -11.63
C ILE A 212 19.80 -24.28 -12.61
N MET A 213 19.93 -24.53 -13.93
CA MET A 213 19.11 -23.85 -14.93
C MET A 213 17.61 -24.07 -14.72
N ARG A 214 17.19 -25.31 -14.43
CA ARG A 214 15.78 -25.60 -14.18
C ARG A 214 15.28 -24.84 -12.96
N ASP A 215 16.02 -24.89 -11.86
CA ASP A 215 15.62 -24.25 -10.60
C ASP A 215 15.60 -22.71 -10.75
N VAL A 216 16.54 -22.11 -11.50
CA VAL A 216 16.51 -20.69 -11.88
C VAL A 216 15.33 -20.35 -12.78
N GLY A 217 15.06 -21.17 -13.79
CA GLY A 217 13.94 -20.99 -14.71
C GLY A 217 12.58 -21.00 -14.00
N GLU A 218 12.42 -21.86 -12.98
CA GLU A 218 11.23 -21.88 -12.12
C GLU A 218 11.08 -20.57 -11.32
N ILE A 219 12.14 -20.09 -10.67
CA ILE A 219 12.11 -18.84 -9.90
C ILE A 219 11.86 -17.63 -10.82
N LYS A 220 12.51 -17.59 -11.98
CA LYS A 220 12.29 -16.56 -13.01
C LYS A 220 10.83 -16.51 -13.42
N ARG A 221 10.20 -17.66 -13.68
CA ARG A 221 8.76 -17.74 -14.00
C ARG A 221 7.90 -17.23 -12.84
N GLU A 222 8.14 -17.71 -11.61
CA GLU A 222 7.40 -17.28 -10.41
C GLU A 222 7.49 -15.76 -10.18
N ILE A 223 8.67 -15.15 -10.37
CA ILE A 223 8.88 -13.71 -10.25
C ILE A 223 8.19 -12.95 -11.38
N THR A 224 8.30 -13.44 -12.62
CA THR A 224 7.65 -12.82 -13.79
C THR A 224 6.14 -12.80 -13.63
N GLU A 225 5.52 -13.93 -13.25
CA GLU A 225 4.07 -14.00 -12.98
C GLU A 225 3.64 -13.08 -11.83
N HIS A 226 4.49 -12.92 -10.82
CA HIS A 226 4.23 -12.03 -9.69
C HIS A 226 4.35 -10.55 -10.07
N ILE A 227 5.24 -10.20 -11.00
CA ILE A 227 5.32 -8.87 -11.61
C ILE A 227 4.14 -8.66 -12.55
N ASP A 228 3.78 -9.61 -13.41
CA ASP A 228 2.72 -9.44 -14.41
C ASP A 228 1.30 -9.60 -13.84
N ASP A 229 1.06 -9.04 -12.65
CA ASP A 229 -0.22 -9.06 -11.95
C ASP A 229 -1.20 -7.95 -12.42
N GLY A 230 -0.83 -7.19 -13.45
CA GLY A 230 -1.60 -6.04 -13.93
C GLY A 230 -1.60 -4.85 -12.97
N ARG A 231 -0.62 -4.78 -12.05
CA ARG A 231 -0.49 -3.74 -11.02
C ARG A 231 -1.68 -3.66 -10.06
N ARG A 232 -2.46 -4.74 -9.97
CA ARG A 232 -3.72 -4.79 -9.20
C ARG A 232 -3.54 -4.38 -7.74
N GLY A 233 -2.42 -4.78 -7.11
CA GLY A 233 -2.14 -4.43 -5.71
C GLY A 233 -1.77 -2.96 -5.52
N GLU A 234 -1.04 -2.36 -6.46
CA GLU A 234 -0.71 -0.93 -6.45
C GLU A 234 -1.96 -0.08 -6.69
N ILE A 235 -2.81 -0.48 -7.65
CA ILE A 235 -4.08 0.20 -7.93
C ILE A 235 -5.00 0.09 -6.70
N LEU A 236 -5.12 -1.10 -6.10
CA LEU A 236 -5.91 -1.28 -4.90
C LEU A 236 -5.37 -0.47 -3.71
N ARG A 237 -4.05 -0.32 -3.58
CA ARG A 237 -3.45 0.49 -2.52
C ARG A 237 -3.74 1.98 -2.72
N ASN A 238 -3.48 2.50 -3.92
CA ASN A 238 -3.51 3.93 -4.21
C ASN A 238 -4.91 4.47 -4.57
N GLY A 239 -5.83 3.61 -5.01
CA GLY A 239 -7.13 3.98 -5.55
C GLY A 239 -7.22 3.79 -7.06
N VAL A 240 -8.35 3.26 -7.52
CA VAL A 240 -8.70 3.18 -8.95
C VAL A 240 -8.97 4.58 -9.47
N ARG A 241 -8.24 5.03 -10.50
CA ARG A 241 -8.52 6.31 -11.14
C ARG A 241 -9.74 6.16 -12.03
N ALA A 242 -10.84 6.79 -11.65
CA ALA A 242 -12.08 6.76 -12.40
C ALA A 242 -12.36 8.10 -13.08
N ALA A 243 -12.62 8.07 -14.39
CA ALA A 243 -13.12 9.21 -15.12
C ALA A 243 -14.63 9.10 -15.31
N ILE A 244 -15.36 10.17 -15.00
CA ILE A 244 -16.79 10.29 -15.28
C ILE A 244 -16.97 11.34 -16.36
N VAL A 245 -17.46 10.91 -17.52
CA VAL A 245 -17.50 11.73 -18.73
C VAL A 245 -18.91 11.80 -19.31
N GLY A 246 -19.22 12.91 -19.96
CA GLY A 246 -20.50 13.15 -20.62
C GLY A 246 -20.83 14.63 -20.75
N ALA A 247 -21.82 14.96 -21.57
CA ALA A 247 -22.34 16.30 -21.82
C ALA A 247 -22.69 17.05 -20.51
N PRO A 248 -22.73 18.38 -20.54
CA PRO A 248 -23.35 19.16 -19.47
C PRO A 248 -24.76 18.65 -19.14
N ASN A 249 -25.13 18.69 -17.86
CA ASN A 249 -26.48 18.35 -17.38
C ASN A 249 -26.98 16.91 -17.62
N VAL A 250 -26.16 15.94 -18.05
CA VAL A 250 -26.57 14.51 -18.18
C VAL A 250 -26.73 13.79 -16.82
N GLY A 251 -26.40 14.44 -15.71
CA GLY A 251 -26.55 13.92 -14.35
C GLY A 251 -25.32 13.27 -13.74
N LYS A 252 -24.11 13.69 -14.16
CA LYS A 252 -22.82 13.24 -13.62
C LYS A 252 -22.73 13.39 -12.10
N SER A 253 -22.98 14.59 -11.59
CA SER A 253 -22.90 14.89 -10.15
C SER A 253 -23.95 14.11 -9.33
N SER A 254 -25.14 13.88 -9.90
CA SER A 254 -26.17 13.06 -9.26
C SER A 254 -25.71 11.62 -9.09
N PHE A 255 -25.09 11.04 -10.12
CA PHE A 255 -24.58 9.67 -10.06
C PHE A 255 -23.42 9.51 -9.07
N ILE A 256 -22.50 10.48 -9.02
CA ILE A 256 -21.40 10.49 -8.02
C ILE A 256 -21.92 10.51 -6.59
N ASN A 257 -22.93 11.35 -6.32
CA ASN A 257 -23.53 11.42 -4.99
C ASN A 257 -24.20 10.10 -4.59
N ILE A 258 -24.77 9.37 -5.55
CA ILE A 258 -25.32 8.02 -5.33
C ILE A 258 -24.21 7.03 -5.01
N LEU A 259 -23.13 7.02 -5.82
CA LEU A 259 -21.99 6.12 -5.63
C LEU A 259 -21.27 6.33 -4.28
N GLY A 260 -21.27 7.56 -3.77
CA GLY A 260 -20.55 7.90 -2.55
C GLY A 260 -21.13 7.32 -1.26
N GLU A 261 -22.41 6.91 -1.23
CA GLU A 261 -23.22 6.43 -0.06
C GLU A 261 -23.16 7.27 1.25
N ARG A 262 -22.23 8.23 1.36
CA ARG A 262 -21.93 9.16 2.47
C ARG A 262 -21.27 10.43 1.90
N PRO A 263 -21.25 11.57 2.61
CA PRO A 263 -20.57 12.77 2.13
C PRO A 263 -19.12 12.41 1.80
N VAL A 264 -18.77 12.65 0.55
CA VAL A 264 -17.41 12.56 0.01
C VAL A 264 -16.43 13.11 1.04
N SER A 265 -15.46 12.30 1.44
CA SER A 265 -14.28 12.79 2.12
C SER A 265 -13.53 13.66 1.11
N ILE A 266 -13.72 14.98 1.21
CA ILE A 266 -12.85 15.91 0.49
C ILE A 266 -11.50 15.78 1.18
N VAL A 267 -10.63 14.93 0.63
CA VAL A 267 -9.23 14.91 1.04
C VAL A 267 -8.55 16.03 0.29
N THR A 268 -8.48 17.20 0.90
CA THR A 268 -7.33 18.10 0.75
C THR A 268 -7.32 19.09 1.91
N ASP A 269 -6.37 18.90 2.82
CA ASP A 269 -5.75 19.97 3.61
C ASP A 269 -4.24 19.72 3.61
N ILE A 270 -3.63 19.69 2.43
CA ILE A 270 -2.20 20.00 2.33
C ILE A 270 -2.11 21.51 2.14
N ALA A 271 -1.75 22.22 3.21
CA ALA A 271 -1.52 23.65 3.17
C ALA A 271 -0.42 23.96 2.14
N GLY A 272 -0.79 24.46 0.96
CA GLY A 272 0.18 24.91 -0.05
C GLY A 272 -0.26 24.93 -1.51
N THR A 273 -1.35 24.26 -1.92
CA THR A 273 -1.66 24.08 -3.35
C THR A 273 -2.98 24.75 -3.76
N THR A 274 -2.98 26.08 -3.88
CA THR A 274 -4.17 26.84 -4.32
C THR A 274 -4.38 26.87 -5.85
N ARG A 275 -3.90 25.87 -6.60
CA ARG A 275 -4.11 25.75 -8.06
C ARG A 275 -4.33 24.32 -8.59
N ASP A 276 -4.40 23.32 -7.71
CA ASP A 276 -4.30 21.91 -8.12
C ASP A 276 -5.67 21.20 -8.15
N ILE A 277 -5.75 20.21 -9.03
CA ILE A 277 -6.91 19.36 -9.32
C ILE A 277 -7.47 18.81 -8.00
N VAL A 278 -8.74 19.09 -7.72
CA VAL A 278 -9.42 18.49 -6.57
C VAL A 278 -9.75 17.05 -6.94
N GLU A 279 -9.06 16.10 -6.33
CA GLU A 279 -9.36 14.68 -6.44
C GLU A 279 -10.28 14.26 -5.29
N ILE A 280 -11.25 13.42 -5.62
CA ILE A 280 -12.23 12.93 -4.66
C ILE A 280 -12.01 11.44 -4.48
N SER A 281 -11.58 11.07 -3.27
CA SER A 281 -11.48 9.68 -2.84
C SER A 281 -12.84 9.22 -2.31
N CYS A 282 -13.36 8.14 -2.88
CA CYS A 282 -14.60 7.51 -2.47
C CYS A 282 -14.44 6.00 -2.32
N ASN A 283 -15.29 5.43 -1.47
CA ASN A 283 -15.39 4.00 -1.28
C ASN A 283 -16.57 3.47 -2.11
N ILE A 284 -16.29 2.77 -3.20
CA ILE A 284 -17.32 2.18 -4.06
C ILE A 284 -17.30 0.67 -3.88
N SER A 285 -18.35 0.11 -3.27
CA SER A 285 -18.48 -1.34 -3.03
C SER A 285 -17.28 -1.98 -2.32
N GLY A 286 -16.60 -1.23 -1.45
CA GLY A 286 -15.42 -1.68 -0.70
C GLY A 286 -14.07 -1.42 -1.39
N TYR A 287 -14.06 -0.83 -2.59
CA TYR A 287 -12.85 -0.47 -3.35
C TYR A 287 -12.58 1.04 -3.26
N PRO A 288 -11.30 1.45 -3.18
CA PRO A 288 -10.92 2.85 -3.23
C PRO A 288 -10.98 3.34 -4.67
N VAL A 289 -11.70 4.42 -4.90
CA VAL A 289 -11.84 5.04 -6.21
C VAL A 289 -11.53 6.53 -6.07
N THR A 290 -10.66 7.02 -6.93
CA THR A 290 -10.32 8.44 -7.02
C THR A 290 -10.96 9.01 -8.28
N ILE A 291 -11.87 9.96 -8.09
CA ILE A 291 -12.57 10.67 -9.16
C ILE A 291 -11.97 12.07 -9.23
N SER A 292 -11.28 12.40 -10.31
CA SER A 292 -10.76 13.75 -10.55
C SER A 292 -11.93 14.68 -10.91
N ASP A 293 -11.97 15.91 -10.36
CA ASP A 293 -13.10 16.86 -10.49
C ASP A 293 -13.33 17.35 -11.92
N THR A 294 -14.09 16.55 -12.66
CA THR A 294 -14.77 16.84 -13.93
C THR A 294 -16.26 17.11 -13.71
N ALA A 295 -16.70 17.10 -12.45
CA ALA A 295 -18.10 16.87 -12.11
C ALA A 295 -18.73 17.96 -11.23
N GLY A 296 -18.09 19.14 -11.13
CA GLY A 296 -18.75 20.35 -10.62
C GLY A 296 -19.16 20.23 -9.16
N LEU A 297 -18.32 19.57 -8.35
CA LEU A 297 -18.62 19.36 -6.91
C LEU A 297 -18.40 20.62 -6.07
N ARG A 298 -17.98 21.73 -6.69
CA ARG A 298 -18.02 23.08 -6.10
C ARG A 298 -19.32 23.81 -6.49
N ASN A 299 -20.06 24.20 -5.45
CA ASN A 299 -21.35 24.86 -5.51
C ASN A 299 -21.45 26.03 -6.51
N LYS A 300 -22.60 26.03 -7.23
CA LYS A 300 -23.43 27.16 -7.68
C LYS A 300 -22.73 28.42 -8.22
N GLY A 301 -22.67 28.49 -9.55
CA GLY A 301 -22.65 29.75 -10.30
C GLY A 301 -21.30 30.02 -10.96
N ASN A 302 -21.21 29.68 -12.25
CA ASN A 302 -20.58 30.47 -13.33
C ASN A 302 -20.42 29.58 -14.58
N ASP A 303 -20.99 30.03 -15.70
CA ASP A 303 -20.94 29.37 -17.02
C ASP A 303 -19.51 29.22 -17.59
N ILE A 304 -18.50 29.81 -16.94
CA ILE A 304 -17.07 29.74 -17.31
C ILE A 304 -16.44 28.39 -16.91
N VAL A 305 -17.08 27.62 -16.03
CA VAL A 305 -16.52 26.36 -15.47
C VAL A 305 -16.75 25.14 -16.38
N GLU A 306 -17.68 25.19 -17.33
CA GLU A 306 -18.12 24.00 -18.08
C GLU A 306 -17.14 23.57 -19.19
N ASP A 307 -16.59 24.49 -19.98
CA ASP A 307 -15.63 24.17 -21.07
C ASP A 307 -14.31 23.63 -20.52
N GLU A 308 -13.82 24.23 -19.43
CA GLU A 308 -12.63 23.77 -18.73
C GLU A 308 -12.87 22.38 -18.09
N GLY A 309 -14.08 22.14 -17.58
CA GLY A 309 -14.52 20.84 -17.06
C GLY A 309 -14.50 19.74 -18.12
N MET A 310 -14.91 20.03 -19.36
CA MET A 310 -14.85 19.07 -20.47
C MET A 310 -13.42 18.76 -20.90
N LEU A 311 -12.55 19.78 -21.04
CA LEU A 311 -11.15 19.55 -21.40
C LEU A 311 -10.43 18.70 -20.35
N ARG A 312 -10.69 18.97 -19.06
CA ARG A 312 -10.20 18.15 -17.94
C ARG A 312 -10.76 16.73 -17.96
N ALA A 313 -12.02 16.54 -18.30
CA ALA A 313 -12.64 15.22 -18.38
C ALA A 313 -11.98 14.32 -19.44
N ARG A 314 -11.60 14.91 -20.57
CA ARG A 314 -10.86 14.21 -21.64
C ARG A 314 -9.48 13.79 -21.17
N GLU A 315 -8.72 14.68 -20.54
CA GLU A 315 -7.40 14.36 -20.01
C GLU A 315 -7.47 13.30 -18.90
N CYS A 316 -8.46 13.37 -18.02
CA CYS A 316 -8.67 12.34 -16.99
C CYS A 316 -8.98 10.98 -17.61
N ALA A 317 -9.81 10.93 -18.66
CA ALA A 317 -10.17 9.68 -19.35
C ALA A 317 -8.96 8.99 -20.01
N LYS A 318 -7.95 9.75 -20.46
CA LYS A 318 -6.70 9.19 -21.01
C LYS A 318 -5.88 8.41 -19.98
N HIS A 319 -5.97 8.80 -18.71
CA HIS A 319 -5.19 8.22 -17.62
C HIS A 319 -6.03 7.42 -16.62
N ALA A 320 -7.31 7.18 -16.93
CA ALA A 320 -8.21 6.45 -16.07
C ALA A 320 -7.99 4.94 -16.17
N ASP A 321 -8.06 4.26 -15.03
CA ASP A 321 -8.15 2.81 -14.96
C ASP A 321 -9.58 2.33 -15.31
N PHE A 322 -10.58 3.19 -15.07
CA PHE A 322 -12.00 2.92 -15.29
C PHE A 322 -12.75 4.16 -15.80
N THR A 323 -13.57 4.03 -16.84
CA THR A 323 -14.36 5.15 -17.38
C THR A 323 -15.86 4.90 -17.28
N ILE A 324 -16.61 5.87 -16.74
CA ILE A 324 -18.08 5.88 -16.72
C ILE A 324 -18.56 6.95 -17.69
N ILE A 325 -19.24 6.53 -18.76
CA ILE A 325 -19.79 7.42 -19.77
C ILE A 325 -21.27 7.63 -19.47
N ILE A 326 -21.70 8.86 -19.26
CA ILE A 326 -23.09 9.21 -18.95
C ILE A 326 -23.70 9.99 -20.11
N MET A 327 -24.87 9.55 -20.55
CA MET A 327 -25.65 10.10 -21.66
C MET A 327 -27.08 10.43 -21.20
N ASP A 328 -27.74 11.34 -21.90
CA ASP A 328 -29.14 11.69 -21.64
C ASP A 328 -30.08 10.77 -22.43
N ALA A 329 -31.02 10.12 -21.73
CA ALA A 329 -32.00 9.22 -22.34
C ALA A 329 -32.86 9.90 -23.42
N ILE A 330 -33.19 11.18 -23.26
CA ILE A 330 -33.99 11.93 -24.24
C ILE A 330 -33.21 12.05 -25.56
N GLN A 331 -31.93 12.43 -25.47
CA GLN A 331 -31.07 12.60 -26.65
C GLN A 331 -30.86 11.27 -27.40
N VAL A 332 -30.64 10.19 -26.65
CA VAL A 332 -30.51 8.84 -27.23
C VAL A 332 -31.78 8.43 -27.97
N VAL A 333 -32.95 8.59 -27.33
CA VAL A 333 -34.24 8.21 -27.94
C VAL A 333 -34.57 9.08 -29.15
N GLU A 334 -34.30 10.38 -29.10
CA GLU A 334 -34.50 11.29 -30.24
C GLU A 334 -33.61 10.94 -31.43
N TYR A 335 -32.34 10.59 -31.19
CA TYR A 335 -31.41 10.18 -32.24
C TYR A 335 -31.88 8.90 -32.95
N LEU A 336 -32.25 7.88 -32.16
CA LEU A 336 -32.74 6.60 -32.71
C LEU A 336 -34.07 6.77 -33.44
N SER A 337 -34.94 7.66 -32.97
CA SER A 337 -36.22 7.96 -33.63
C SER A 337 -36.02 8.67 -34.98
N LYS A 338 -35.04 9.58 -35.07
CA LYS A 338 -34.70 10.31 -36.31
C LYS A 338 -33.93 9.45 -37.31
N ASN A 339 -33.16 8.47 -36.83
CA ASN A 339 -32.33 7.59 -37.64
C ASN A 339 -32.66 6.12 -37.34
N PRO A 340 -33.79 5.56 -37.82
CA PRO A 340 -34.23 4.21 -37.46
C PRO A 340 -33.28 3.08 -37.90
N GLN A 341 -32.37 3.39 -38.83
CA GLN A 341 -31.35 2.46 -39.32
C GLN A 341 -30.12 2.38 -38.40
N ASN A 342 -29.95 3.38 -37.53
CA ASN A 342 -28.78 3.50 -36.66
C ASN A 342 -29.06 2.78 -35.33
N SER A 343 -28.03 2.14 -34.83
CA SER A 343 -28.01 1.49 -33.54
C SER A 343 -27.57 2.46 -32.43
N ILE A 344 -27.68 2.02 -31.18
CA ILE A 344 -27.14 2.78 -30.05
C ILE A 344 -25.61 2.88 -30.08
N ARG A 345 -24.91 1.95 -30.75
CA ARG A 345 -23.47 2.03 -30.99
C ARG A 345 -23.11 3.25 -31.81
N ASP A 346 -23.85 3.49 -32.89
CA ASP A 346 -23.62 4.63 -33.77
C ASP A 346 -23.80 5.94 -32.99
N TYR A 347 -24.80 6.00 -32.10
CA TYR A 347 -24.95 7.13 -31.18
C TYR A 347 -23.77 7.28 -30.22
N ILE A 348 -23.30 6.19 -29.59
CA ILE A 348 -22.17 6.23 -28.66
C ILE A 348 -20.90 6.71 -29.38
N GLU A 349 -20.61 6.20 -30.58
CA GLU A 349 -19.47 6.63 -31.38
C GLU A 349 -19.56 8.11 -31.77
N GLU A 350 -20.72 8.56 -32.24
CA GLU A 350 -20.94 9.98 -32.55
C GLU A 350 -20.84 10.87 -31.31
N TYR A 351 -21.37 10.40 -30.16
CA TYR A 351 -21.32 11.11 -28.89
C TYR A 351 -19.89 11.26 -28.38
N LEU A 352 -19.11 10.19 -28.38
CA LEU A 352 -17.71 10.21 -27.97
C LEU A 352 -16.88 11.10 -28.90
N LYS A 353 -17.14 11.05 -30.22
CA LYS A 353 -16.48 11.90 -31.22
C LYS A 353 -16.83 13.37 -31.04
N ALA A 354 -18.11 13.70 -30.84
CA ALA A 354 -18.57 15.07 -30.59
C ALA A 354 -18.00 15.63 -29.28
N MET A 355 -17.81 14.77 -28.29
CA MET A 355 -17.19 15.11 -27.01
C MET A 355 -15.68 15.07 -27.06
N GLU A 356 -15.04 14.67 -28.16
CA GLU A 356 -13.58 14.43 -28.29
C GLU A 356 -13.03 13.58 -27.12
N ILE A 357 -13.78 12.55 -26.73
CA ILE A 357 -13.39 11.58 -25.69
C ILE A 357 -12.84 10.33 -26.38
N GLU A 358 -11.61 9.98 -26.03
CA GLU A 358 -11.00 8.72 -26.38
C GLU A 358 -10.96 7.82 -25.14
N ILE A 359 -11.56 6.63 -25.24
CA ILE A 359 -11.58 5.66 -24.15
C ILE A 359 -10.36 4.77 -24.29
N TYR A 360 -9.34 5.03 -23.46
CA TYR A 360 -8.14 4.20 -23.38
C TYR A 360 -8.23 3.10 -22.32
N SER A 361 -9.13 3.27 -21.34
CA SER A 361 -9.31 2.33 -20.24
C SER A 361 -9.87 0.99 -20.74
N PRO A 362 -9.26 -0.15 -20.37
CA PRO A 362 -9.78 -1.47 -20.76
C PRO A 362 -11.16 -1.77 -20.14
N GLU A 363 -11.48 -1.14 -19.02
CA GLU A 363 -12.75 -1.25 -18.32
C GLU A 363 -13.54 0.06 -18.43
N HIS A 364 -14.75 0.00 -18.98
CA HIS A 364 -15.67 1.14 -19.06
C HIS A 364 -17.12 0.68 -19.05
N ILE A 365 -18.02 1.56 -18.62
CA ILE A 365 -19.47 1.34 -18.66
C ILE A 365 -20.19 2.56 -19.26
N TYR A 366 -21.34 2.30 -19.88
CA TYR A 366 -22.22 3.32 -20.45
C TYR A 366 -23.50 3.42 -19.62
N LEU A 367 -23.87 4.64 -19.22
CA LEU A 367 -25.08 4.94 -18.47
C LEU A 367 -25.97 5.87 -19.30
N VAL A 368 -27.19 5.43 -19.58
CA VAL A 368 -28.23 6.26 -20.19
C VAL A 368 -29.15 6.74 -19.07
N ASN A 369 -28.92 7.98 -18.61
CA ASN A 369 -29.57 8.55 -17.43
C ASN A 369 -30.86 9.32 -17.78
N LYS A 370 -31.69 9.60 -16.76
CA LYS A 370 -32.98 10.30 -16.86
C LYS A 370 -34.08 9.49 -17.55
N THR A 371 -34.09 8.18 -17.35
CA THR A 371 -35.15 7.31 -17.89
C THR A 371 -36.55 7.61 -17.35
N ASP A 372 -36.66 8.39 -16.27
CA ASP A 372 -37.93 8.91 -15.77
C ASP A 372 -38.61 9.93 -16.69
N LEU A 373 -37.88 10.48 -17.67
CA LEU A 373 -38.40 11.49 -18.61
C LEU A 373 -38.86 10.90 -19.94
N ILE A 374 -38.59 9.62 -20.20
CA ILE A 374 -39.01 8.93 -21.43
C ILE A 374 -40.24 8.06 -21.15
N ARG A 375 -41.15 7.96 -22.14
CA ARG A 375 -42.38 7.17 -22.01
C ARG A 375 -42.17 5.68 -22.24
N GLU A 376 -41.34 5.33 -23.22
CA GLU A 376 -40.97 3.96 -23.55
C GLU A 376 -39.47 3.91 -23.82
N ALA A 377 -38.77 2.95 -23.19
CA ALA A 377 -37.40 2.65 -23.54
C ALA A 377 -37.38 1.85 -24.86
N PRO A 378 -36.47 2.12 -25.79
CA PRO A 378 -36.45 1.39 -27.05
C PRO A 378 -36.16 -0.10 -26.79
N THR A 379 -36.95 -0.97 -27.41
CA THR A 379 -36.77 -2.43 -27.35
C THR A 379 -35.52 -2.87 -28.13
N ASN A 380 -34.81 -3.90 -27.65
CA ASN A 380 -33.61 -4.49 -28.29
C ASN A 380 -32.32 -3.65 -28.30
N LEU A 381 -32.06 -2.85 -27.26
CA LEU A 381 -30.80 -2.14 -27.09
C LEU A 381 -29.80 -2.86 -26.18
N ALA A 382 -29.77 -4.20 -26.24
CA ALA A 382 -28.85 -4.98 -25.44
C ALA A 382 -27.43 -4.81 -25.97
N GLU A 383 -26.71 -3.87 -25.38
CA GLU A 383 -25.29 -3.68 -25.57
C GLU A 383 -24.54 -4.06 -24.28
N GLN A 384 -23.39 -4.70 -24.43
CA GLN A 384 -22.57 -5.07 -23.28
C GLN A 384 -22.19 -3.81 -22.49
N ARG A 385 -22.39 -3.85 -21.17
CA ARG A 385 -22.05 -2.76 -20.23
C ARG A 385 -22.80 -1.44 -20.44
N LEU A 386 -23.95 -1.46 -21.11
CA LEU A 386 -24.88 -0.32 -21.22
C LEU A 386 -26.05 -0.46 -20.23
N PHE A 387 -26.29 0.57 -19.42
CA PHE A 387 -27.34 0.55 -18.39
C PHE A 387 -28.25 1.77 -18.49
N TRP A 388 -29.56 1.50 -18.55
CA TRP A 388 -30.62 2.51 -18.54
C TRP A 388 -31.01 2.82 -17.09
N VAL A 389 -30.79 4.06 -16.65
CA VAL A 389 -30.91 4.44 -15.24
C VAL A 389 -31.68 5.74 -15.03
N SER A 390 -32.30 5.88 -13.86
CA SER A 390 -32.77 7.17 -13.35
C SER A 390 -32.09 7.44 -12.02
N CYS A 391 -31.16 8.40 -12.01
CA CYS A 391 -30.56 8.89 -10.75
C CYS A 391 -31.60 9.54 -9.82
N LYS A 392 -32.77 9.94 -10.32
CA LYS A 392 -33.82 10.61 -9.56
C LYS A 392 -34.72 9.62 -8.81
N ASN A 393 -35.14 8.55 -9.49
CA ASN A 393 -36.08 7.57 -8.95
C ASN A 393 -35.41 6.23 -8.60
N SER A 394 -34.08 6.16 -8.70
CA SER A 394 -33.25 4.98 -8.46
C SER A 394 -33.50 3.76 -9.36
N PHE A 395 -34.21 3.95 -10.47
CA PHE A 395 -34.45 2.88 -11.45
C PHE A 395 -33.13 2.45 -12.12
N GLY A 396 -32.91 1.14 -12.25
CA GLY A 396 -31.75 0.56 -12.94
C GLY A 396 -30.39 0.74 -12.24
N LEU A 397 -30.31 1.58 -11.20
CA LEU A 397 -29.03 1.92 -10.53
C LEU A 397 -28.36 0.72 -9.88
N GLN A 398 -29.11 -0.19 -9.25
CA GLN A 398 -28.51 -1.34 -8.56
C GLN A 398 -27.71 -2.21 -9.54
N ILE A 399 -28.26 -2.48 -10.72
CA ILE A 399 -27.61 -3.28 -11.76
C ILE A 399 -26.33 -2.59 -12.26
N ALA A 400 -26.40 -1.27 -12.46
CA ALA A 400 -25.24 -0.48 -12.87
C ALA A 400 -24.14 -0.47 -11.79
N ILE A 401 -24.50 -0.32 -10.52
CA ILE A 401 -23.55 -0.35 -9.38
C ILE A 401 -22.92 -1.73 -9.24
N ASP A 402 -23.69 -2.80 -9.41
CA ASP A 402 -23.17 -4.17 -9.39
C ASP A 402 -22.16 -4.41 -10.52
N GLU A 403 -22.36 -3.82 -11.70
CA GLU A 403 -21.37 -3.88 -12.78
C GLU A 403 -20.13 -3.04 -12.48
N VAL A 404 -20.28 -1.82 -11.94
CA VAL A 404 -19.14 -1.02 -11.45
C VAL A 404 -18.31 -1.86 -10.46
N ARG A 405 -18.96 -2.52 -9.50
CA ARG A 405 -18.30 -3.40 -8.54
C ARG A 405 -17.53 -4.54 -9.21
N LYS A 406 -18.10 -5.18 -10.24
CA LYS A 406 -17.41 -6.24 -10.99
C LYS A 406 -16.20 -5.69 -11.74
N SER A 407 -16.31 -4.53 -12.40
CA SER A 407 -15.18 -3.88 -13.06
C SER A 407 -14.07 -3.52 -12.07
N LEU A 408 -14.41 -2.92 -10.93
CA LEU A 408 -13.44 -2.61 -9.86
C LEU A 408 -12.76 -3.89 -9.33
N LYS A 409 -13.53 -4.98 -9.14
CA LYS A 409 -12.98 -6.29 -8.77
C LYS A 409 -12.06 -6.86 -9.85
N ASN A 410 -12.35 -6.68 -11.13
CA ASN A 410 -11.47 -7.15 -12.21
C ASN A 410 -10.15 -6.36 -12.26
N ILE A 411 -10.21 -5.04 -12.02
CA ILE A 411 -9.03 -4.16 -12.00
C ILE A 411 -8.14 -4.45 -10.77
N CYS A 412 -8.74 -4.50 -9.57
CA CYS A 412 -8.01 -4.61 -8.30
C CYS A 412 -7.76 -6.06 -7.86
N GLY A 413 -8.53 -7.01 -8.39
CA GLY A 413 -8.61 -8.37 -7.85
C GLY A 413 -9.24 -8.42 -6.45
N GLU A 414 -9.06 -9.55 -5.79
CA GLU A 414 -9.36 -9.73 -4.37
C GLU A 414 -8.07 -10.13 -3.64
N PRO A 415 -7.67 -9.40 -2.58
CA PRO A 415 -6.51 -9.78 -1.78
C PRO A 415 -6.71 -11.16 -1.14
N THR A 416 -5.78 -12.07 -1.37
CA THR A 416 -5.77 -13.40 -0.73
C THR A 416 -4.42 -13.67 -0.05
N THR A 417 -4.44 -14.53 0.96
CA THR A 417 -3.22 -14.96 1.67
C THR A 417 -2.37 -15.91 0.84
N GLU A 418 -3.00 -16.67 -0.07
CA GLU A 418 -2.32 -17.66 -0.92
C GLU A 418 -1.49 -16.98 -2.01
N ASN A 419 -2.00 -15.90 -2.59
CA ASN A 419 -1.33 -15.12 -3.62
C ASN A 419 -1.25 -13.65 -3.19
N PRO A 420 -0.32 -13.30 -2.27
CA PRO A 420 -0.12 -11.90 -1.90
C PRO A 420 0.33 -11.11 -3.13
N VAL A 421 -0.28 -9.94 -3.36
CA VAL A 421 -0.03 -9.09 -4.54
C VAL A 421 1.03 -8.02 -4.26
N LEU A 422 1.60 -7.44 -5.32
CA LEU A 422 2.52 -6.30 -5.20
C LEU A 422 1.75 -5.02 -4.91
N SER A 423 1.89 -4.48 -3.70
CA SER A 423 1.23 -3.24 -3.27
C SER A 423 2.08 -1.99 -3.54
N GLN A 424 3.41 -2.13 -3.60
CA GLN A 424 4.36 -1.02 -3.69
C GLN A 424 5.15 -1.04 -5.01
N ALA A 425 5.24 0.12 -5.66
CA ALA A 425 6.05 0.29 -6.87
C ALA A 425 7.55 0.00 -6.63
N ARG A 426 8.05 0.28 -5.43
CA ARG A 426 9.42 -0.04 -5.00
C ARG A 426 9.70 -1.54 -5.09
N HIS A 427 8.76 -2.39 -4.67
CA HIS A 427 8.93 -3.84 -4.72
C HIS A 427 9.02 -4.32 -6.16
N ARG A 428 8.13 -3.84 -7.02
CA ARG A 428 8.14 -4.13 -8.45
C ARG A 428 9.46 -3.74 -9.09
N HIS A 429 9.93 -2.51 -8.86
CA HIS A 429 11.19 -2.04 -9.40
C HIS A 429 12.37 -2.94 -9.03
N LEU A 430 12.50 -3.30 -7.75
CA LEU A 430 13.56 -4.19 -7.26
C LEU A 430 13.44 -5.63 -7.80
N LEU A 431 12.21 -6.14 -7.99
CA LEU A 431 12.01 -7.43 -8.63
C LEU A 431 12.34 -7.40 -10.13
N CYS A 432 12.01 -6.31 -10.84
CA CYS A 432 12.42 -6.12 -12.22
C CYS A 432 13.94 -6.05 -12.36
N GLU A 433 14.64 -5.32 -11.47
CA GLU A 433 16.11 -5.30 -11.39
C GLU A 433 16.66 -6.72 -11.19
N GLY A 434 16.13 -7.47 -10.22
CA GLY A 434 16.50 -8.87 -10.01
C GLY A 434 16.21 -9.76 -11.23
N LEU A 435 15.11 -9.53 -11.94
CA LEU A 435 14.76 -10.31 -13.13
C LEU A 435 15.75 -10.10 -14.28
N ILE A 436 16.31 -8.88 -14.43
CA ILE A 436 17.38 -8.60 -15.39
C ILE A 436 18.59 -9.50 -15.09
N HIS A 437 19.05 -9.53 -13.84
CA HIS A 437 20.19 -10.37 -13.42
C HIS A 437 19.90 -11.87 -13.59
N LEU A 438 18.67 -12.33 -13.30
CA LEU A 438 18.27 -13.72 -13.55
C LEU A 438 18.29 -14.08 -15.04
N ASN A 439 17.89 -13.17 -15.92
CA ASN A 439 17.94 -13.38 -17.37
C ASN A 439 19.39 -13.53 -17.82
N VAL A 440 20.26 -12.63 -17.39
CA VAL A 440 21.69 -12.65 -17.70
C VAL A 440 22.31 -13.98 -17.25
N PHE A 441 22.10 -14.39 -15.99
CA PHE A 441 22.58 -15.68 -15.50
C PHE A 441 22.06 -16.86 -16.33
N HIS A 442 20.75 -16.91 -16.59
CA HIS A 442 20.12 -17.99 -17.32
C HIS A 442 20.66 -18.12 -18.75
N ASP A 443 20.87 -17.00 -19.43
CA ASP A 443 21.40 -16.98 -20.80
C ASP A 443 22.87 -17.42 -20.84
N TYR A 444 23.69 -17.00 -19.87
CA TYR A 444 25.09 -17.45 -19.75
C TYR A 444 25.22 -18.95 -19.52
N VAL A 445 24.47 -19.51 -18.56
CA VAL A 445 24.51 -20.97 -18.29
C VAL A 445 23.92 -21.74 -19.49
N GLY A 446 22.93 -21.16 -20.18
CA GLY A 446 22.39 -21.72 -21.42
C GLY A 446 23.41 -21.78 -22.55
N ILE A 447 24.28 -20.78 -22.70
CA ILE A 447 25.39 -20.82 -23.66
C ILE A 447 26.37 -21.94 -23.30
N LEU A 448 26.77 -22.03 -22.02
CA LEU A 448 27.73 -23.02 -21.52
C LEU A 448 27.29 -24.47 -21.80
N LEU A 449 26.00 -24.78 -21.59
CA LEU A 449 25.45 -26.11 -21.84
C LEU A 449 25.32 -26.47 -23.32
N ASN A 450 25.28 -25.47 -24.22
CA ASN A 450 25.09 -25.67 -25.66
C ASN A 450 26.40 -25.52 -26.45
N SER A 451 27.45 -24.93 -25.88
CA SER A 451 28.76 -24.79 -26.50
C SER A 451 29.51 -26.12 -26.51
N THR A 452 29.46 -26.81 -27.65
CA THR A 452 30.11 -28.13 -27.83
C THR A 452 31.55 -28.06 -28.35
N ASN A 453 32.04 -26.90 -28.83
CA ASN A 453 33.31 -26.83 -29.57
C ASN A 453 34.09 -25.50 -29.51
N SER A 454 33.83 -24.61 -28.54
CA SER A 454 34.70 -23.45 -28.34
C SER A 454 34.77 -23.09 -26.86
N PRO A 455 35.97 -22.87 -26.29
CA PRO A 455 36.10 -22.40 -24.92
C PRO A 455 35.67 -20.94 -24.93
N VAL A 456 34.40 -20.68 -24.65
CA VAL A 456 34.05 -19.35 -24.18
C VAL A 456 34.72 -19.26 -22.80
N GLU A 457 35.80 -18.49 -22.70
CA GLU A 457 36.40 -18.10 -21.42
C GLU A 457 35.37 -17.24 -20.68
N LEU A 458 34.39 -17.89 -20.06
CA LEU A 458 33.41 -17.26 -19.20
C LEU A 458 34.00 -17.22 -17.81
N ASP A 459 34.08 -16.02 -17.24
CA ASP A 459 34.41 -15.86 -15.84
C ASP A 459 33.18 -16.26 -15.00
N PHE A 460 33.20 -17.47 -14.46
CA PHE A 460 32.14 -17.97 -13.60
C PHE A 460 31.90 -17.11 -12.36
N ALA A 461 32.91 -16.34 -11.90
CA ALA A 461 32.74 -15.42 -10.78
C ALA A 461 31.81 -14.25 -11.15
N ILE A 462 31.87 -13.77 -12.40
CA ILE A 462 30.94 -12.74 -12.92
C ILE A 462 29.52 -13.32 -12.97
N VAL A 463 29.38 -14.56 -13.46
CA VAL A 463 28.06 -15.22 -13.52
C VAL A 463 27.49 -15.44 -12.11
N ALA A 464 28.31 -15.83 -11.13
CA ALA A 464 27.87 -15.96 -9.74
C ALA A 464 27.39 -14.63 -9.14
N GLU A 465 28.00 -13.50 -9.54
CA GLU A 465 27.60 -12.16 -9.09
C GLU A 465 26.19 -11.78 -9.52
N GLU A 466 25.70 -12.30 -10.64
CA GLU A 466 24.31 -12.11 -11.08
C GLU A 466 23.34 -12.66 -10.03
N ILE A 467 23.54 -13.88 -9.54
CA ILE A 467 22.67 -14.46 -8.48
C ILE A 467 22.80 -13.68 -7.17
N ARG A 468 24.02 -13.20 -6.81
CA ARG A 468 24.20 -12.33 -5.64
C ARG A 468 23.40 -11.04 -5.78
N SER A 469 23.37 -10.43 -6.97
CA SER A 469 22.61 -9.22 -7.27
C SER A 469 21.10 -9.43 -7.15
N VAL A 470 20.59 -10.59 -7.55
CA VAL A 470 19.17 -10.96 -7.35
C VAL A 470 18.84 -11.10 -5.85
N ILE A 471 19.69 -11.81 -5.09
CA ILE A 471 19.52 -12.01 -3.65
C ILE A 471 19.53 -10.66 -2.92
N GLN A 472 20.43 -9.75 -3.30
CA GLN A 472 20.48 -8.40 -2.75
C GLN A 472 19.24 -7.59 -3.10
N SER A 473 18.77 -7.65 -4.35
CA SER A 473 17.56 -6.93 -4.80
C SER A 473 16.31 -7.38 -4.03
N ILE A 474 16.12 -8.69 -3.85
CA ILE A 474 15.05 -9.23 -2.99
C ILE A 474 15.29 -8.84 -1.52
N GLY A 475 16.54 -8.84 -1.08
CA GLY A 475 16.92 -8.43 0.27
C GLY A 475 16.62 -6.96 0.59
N LYS A 476 16.70 -6.05 -0.41
CA LYS A 476 16.29 -4.65 -0.32
C LYS A 476 14.78 -4.48 -0.13
N ILE A 477 13.98 -5.44 -0.60
CA ILE A 477 12.52 -5.41 -0.42
C ILE A 477 12.15 -5.64 1.04
N THR A 478 12.64 -6.74 1.62
CA THR A 478 12.37 -7.12 3.02
C THR A 478 13.14 -6.29 4.04
N GLY A 479 14.11 -5.50 3.59
CA GLY A 479 14.91 -4.68 4.48
C GLY A 479 16.13 -5.42 5.07
N SER A 480 16.48 -6.60 4.57
CA SER A 480 17.69 -7.30 4.99
C SER A 480 18.98 -6.75 4.39
N VAL A 481 18.87 -5.96 3.32
CA VAL A 481 19.97 -5.23 2.66
C VAL A 481 19.46 -3.84 2.32
N THR A 482 19.76 -2.81 3.13
CA THR A 482 19.17 -1.46 2.93
C THR A 482 20.13 -0.36 3.34
N THR A 483 19.94 0.83 2.78
CA THR A 483 20.59 2.07 3.22
C THR A 483 19.70 2.84 4.19
N GLU A 484 20.32 3.63 5.07
CA GLU A 484 19.58 4.47 6.03
C GLU A 484 18.67 5.49 5.33
N ASP A 485 19.09 6.05 4.19
CA ASP A 485 18.31 7.04 3.44
C ASP A 485 16.95 6.50 2.96
N ILE A 486 16.90 5.25 2.50
CA ILE A 486 15.63 4.62 2.05
C ILE A 486 14.70 4.41 3.23
N LEU A 487 15.25 4.00 4.38
CA LEU A 487 14.48 3.83 5.61
C LEU A 487 13.91 5.17 6.08
N ASP A 488 14.68 6.25 6.00
CA ASP A 488 14.23 7.58 6.40
C ASP A 488 13.08 8.08 5.54
N VAL A 489 13.11 7.84 4.22
CA VAL A 489 11.97 8.17 3.34
C VAL A 489 10.73 7.38 3.74
N ILE A 490 10.85 6.07 3.95
CA ILE A 490 9.71 5.20 4.30
C ILE A 490 9.10 5.59 5.65
N PHE A 491 9.93 5.80 6.68
CA PHE A 491 9.44 6.09 8.02
C PHE A 491 8.97 7.54 8.20
N ARG A 492 9.39 8.46 7.33
CA ARG A 492 8.90 9.84 7.34
C ARG A 492 7.41 9.94 7.00
N ASP A 493 6.89 9.02 6.18
CA ASP A 493 5.49 8.98 5.79
C ASP A 493 4.57 8.41 6.90
N PHE A 494 5.15 7.89 7.99
CA PHE A 494 4.38 7.42 9.15
C PHE A 494 3.97 8.58 10.05
N CYS A 495 2.83 8.40 10.73
CA CYS A 495 2.41 9.31 11.80
C CYS A 495 3.40 9.31 12.98
N ILE A 496 3.53 10.46 13.63
CA ILE A 496 4.21 10.58 14.93
C ILE A 496 3.49 9.70 15.96
N GLY A 497 4.25 8.89 16.71
CA GLY A 497 3.70 7.94 17.70
C GLY A 497 3.50 6.51 17.21
N LYS A 498 3.91 6.24 15.97
CA LYS A 498 4.05 4.91 15.41
C LYS A 498 5.46 4.59 14.98
#